data_AF-Q8SAG5-F1
#
_entry.id   AF-Q8SAG5-F1
#
_cell.length_a   1.000
_cell.length_b   1.000
_cell.length_c   1.000
_cell.angle_alpha   90.00
_cell.angle_beta   90.00
_cell.angle_gamma   90.00
#
_symmetry.space_group_name_H-M   'P 1'
#
loop_
_entity.id
_entity.type
_entity.pdbx_description
1 polymer ?
#
loop_
_entity_poly.entity_id
_entity_poly.type
_entity_poly.pdbx_seq_one_letter_code
_entity_poly.pdbx_strand_id
1 'polypeptide(L)'
;VYHPVKLVRESTKPVPNGSPPTLGGLLKTKVQEGVRVIVFLWDDKTSHDKFLLKTDGLMHTHDEEARKFFRHSGVHCVWAPRYASNKLSIFKQQVVGTLFTHHQKCVIVDTQVIGNNRKITAFIGGLDLCDGRYDTPEHRLFKDLDTVFKDDFHNPTFQVNKSGPRQPWHDLHCKIEGPAAYDILTNFEQRWRKSAKWKVSVRRAV
;
A
#
# COMPACT_ATOMS: atom_id res chain seq x y z
N VAL A 1 1.54 1.91 1.43
CA VAL A 1 0.69 2.62 0.45
C VAL A 1 0.99 4.09 0.59
N TYR A 2 1.42 4.75 -0.48
CA TYR A 2 1.60 6.21 -0.52
C TYR A 2 0.51 6.78 -1.42
N HIS A 3 -0.49 7.43 -0.81
CA HIS A 3 -1.70 7.86 -1.51
C HIS A 3 -1.50 8.94 -2.60
N PRO A 4 -0.44 9.78 -2.59
CA PRO A 4 -0.21 10.77 -3.65
C PRO A 4 0.25 10.19 -4.99
N VAL A 5 0.77 8.95 -5.03
CA VAL A 5 1.32 8.39 -6.28
C VAL A 5 0.27 8.34 -7.39
N LYS A 6 0.71 8.59 -8.63
CA LYS A 6 -0.07 8.32 -9.84
C LYS A 6 0.40 7.01 -10.45
N LEU A 7 -0.54 6.14 -10.82
CA LEU A 7 -0.23 4.81 -11.37
C LEU A 7 0.14 4.84 -12.85
N VAL A 8 -0.32 5.86 -13.58
CA VAL A 8 0.00 6.10 -14.99
C VAL A 8 0.69 7.44 -15.09
N ARG A 9 1.85 7.50 -15.76
CA ARG A 9 2.69 8.71 -15.81
C ARG A 9 3.27 9.03 -17.19
N GLU A 10 3.49 8.02 -18.04
CA GLU A 10 3.98 8.26 -19.40
C GLU A 10 2.96 9.05 -20.23
N SER A 11 3.41 10.10 -20.90
CA SER A 11 2.58 10.90 -21.81
C SER A 11 2.04 10.10 -23.00
N THR A 12 2.73 9.02 -23.36
CA THR A 12 2.33 8.08 -24.43
C THR A 12 1.18 7.15 -24.02
N LYS A 13 0.75 7.18 -22.76
CA LYS A 13 -0.34 6.34 -22.22
C LYS A 13 -1.42 7.23 -21.58
N PRO A 14 -2.17 8.01 -22.39
CA PRO A 14 -3.18 8.92 -21.85
C PRO A 14 -4.33 8.16 -21.18
N VAL A 15 -4.89 8.75 -20.13
CA VAL A 15 -6.11 8.26 -19.48
C VAL A 15 -7.34 9.02 -20.02
N PRO A 16 -8.55 8.42 -20.01
CA PRO A 16 -9.73 9.00 -20.64
C PRO A 16 -10.10 10.43 -20.21
N ASN A 17 -9.76 10.83 -18.98
CA ASN A 17 -10.14 12.13 -18.40
C ASN A 17 -8.94 13.10 -18.24
N GLY A 18 -7.90 12.95 -19.07
CA GLY A 18 -6.75 13.85 -19.12
C GLY A 18 -5.67 13.52 -18.09
N SER A 19 -5.80 14.03 -16.86
CA SER A 19 -4.79 13.77 -15.81
C SER A 19 -5.13 12.48 -15.05
N PRO A 20 -4.17 11.54 -14.91
CA PRO A 20 -4.35 10.38 -14.05
C PRO A 20 -4.56 10.84 -12.60
N PRO A 21 -5.58 10.30 -11.90
CA PRO A 21 -5.80 10.61 -10.51
C PRO A 21 -4.66 10.04 -9.65
N THR A 22 -4.48 10.61 -8.46
CA THR A 22 -3.68 9.96 -7.43
C THR A 22 -4.37 8.67 -6.99
N LEU A 23 -3.60 7.70 -6.49
CA LEU A 23 -4.12 6.46 -5.93
C LEU A 23 -5.18 6.74 -4.85
N GLY A 24 -4.90 7.69 -3.96
CA GLY A 24 -5.83 8.10 -2.91
C GLY A 24 -7.14 8.67 -3.46
N GLY A 25 -7.06 9.55 -4.46
CA GLY A 25 -8.23 10.13 -5.11
C GLY A 25 -9.08 9.07 -5.83
N LEU A 26 -8.42 8.14 -6.53
CA LEU A 26 -9.08 7.02 -7.19
C LEU A 26 -9.88 6.18 -6.18
N LEU A 27 -9.26 5.74 -5.08
CA LEU A 27 -9.92 4.90 -4.07
C LEU A 27 -11.12 5.60 -3.41
N LYS A 28 -11.02 6.91 -3.12
CA LYS A 28 -12.15 7.69 -2.60
C LYS A 28 -13.29 7.80 -3.60
N THR A 29 -12.97 8.03 -4.88
CA THR A 29 -13.97 8.09 -5.95
C THR A 29 -14.71 6.76 -6.08
N LYS A 30 -14.00 5.63 -6.03
CA LYS A 30 -14.64 4.30 -6.09
C LYS A 30 -15.60 4.06 -4.92
N VAL A 31 -15.30 4.56 -3.73
CA VAL A 31 -16.23 4.50 -2.59
C VAL A 31 -17.50 5.33 -2.85
N GLN A 32 -17.36 6.52 -3.41
CA GLN A 32 -18.51 7.37 -3.78
C GLN A 32 -19.41 6.71 -4.83
N GLU A 33 -18.82 5.91 -5.71
CA GLU A 33 -19.54 5.08 -6.70
C GLU A 33 -20.14 3.80 -6.10
N GLY A 34 -20.04 3.60 -4.78
CA GLY A 34 -20.63 2.46 -4.08
C GLY A 34 -19.74 1.21 -3.99
N VAL A 35 -18.47 1.27 -4.43
CA VAL A 35 -17.53 0.15 -4.30
C VAL A 35 -17.01 0.06 -2.87
N ARG A 36 -17.02 -1.15 -2.32
CA ARG A 36 -16.37 -1.42 -1.03
C ARG A 36 -14.86 -1.42 -1.19
N VAL A 37 -14.19 -0.42 -0.63
CA VAL A 37 -12.73 -0.33 -0.64
C VAL A 37 -12.17 -0.63 0.75
N ILE A 38 -11.31 -1.66 0.84
CA ILE A 38 -10.62 -2.05 2.06
C ILE A 38 -9.11 -1.98 1.81
N VAL A 39 -8.39 -1.28 2.68
CA VAL A 39 -6.93 -1.16 2.61
C VAL A 39 -6.33 -1.73 3.89
N PHE A 40 -5.55 -2.80 3.75
CA PHE A 40 -4.90 -3.48 4.86
C PHE A 40 -3.43 -3.06 4.91
N LEU A 41 -3.09 -2.20 5.87
CA LEU A 41 -1.74 -1.63 6.03
C LEU A 41 -1.02 -2.35 7.17
N TRP A 42 0.27 -2.61 6.98
CA TRP A 42 1.14 -2.92 8.10
C TRP A 42 1.19 -1.69 9.01
N ASP A 43 1.08 -1.93 10.32
CA ASP A 43 1.19 -0.92 11.38
C ASP A 43 2.62 -0.93 11.90
N ASP A 44 3.39 0.07 11.48
CA ASP A 44 4.75 0.25 11.96
C ASP A 44 4.71 0.85 13.37
N LYS A 45 4.88 -0.01 14.39
CA LYS A 45 4.86 0.41 15.80
C LYS A 45 5.99 1.39 16.17
N THR A 46 6.95 1.64 15.28
CA THR A 46 7.99 2.67 15.48
C THR A 46 7.59 4.03 14.90
N SER A 47 6.58 4.06 14.03
CA SER A 47 5.94 5.28 13.55
C SER A 47 4.90 5.74 14.56
N HIS A 48 5.21 6.75 15.37
CA HIS A 48 4.25 7.34 16.31
C HIS A 48 4.27 8.86 16.26
N ASP A 49 3.11 9.45 15.96
CA ASP A 49 2.84 10.86 16.19
C ASP A 49 2.30 11.05 17.64
N LYS A 50 3.20 10.96 18.63
CA LYS A 50 2.88 11.24 20.04
C LYS A 50 3.48 12.56 20.46
N PHE A 51 2.63 13.51 20.85
CA PHE A 51 3.01 14.73 21.57
C PHE A 51 4.12 15.57 20.90
N LEU A 52 3.80 16.19 19.76
CA LEU A 52 4.65 17.19 19.07
C LEU A 52 6.04 16.68 18.60
N LEU A 53 6.35 15.40 18.80
CA LEU A 53 7.55 14.73 18.30
C LEU A 53 7.13 13.78 17.19
N LYS A 54 7.33 14.22 15.95
CA LYS A 54 7.16 13.37 14.77
C LYS A 54 8.41 12.50 14.63
N THR A 55 8.34 11.24 15.07
CA THR A 55 9.37 10.27 14.73
C THR A 55 9.01 9.66 13.39
N ASP A 56 9.76 9.99 12.34
CA ASP A 56 9.69 9.21 11.10
C ASP A 56 10.04 7.76 11.44
N GLY A 57 9.14 6.83 11.09
CA GLY A 57 9.33 5.41 11.37
C GLY A 57 10.67 4.93 10.83
N LEU A 58 11.30 4.00 11.55
CA LEU A 58 12.61 3.46 11.19
C LEU A 58 12.61 2.78 9.81
N MET A 59 11.42 2.48 9.29
CA MET A 59 11.20 1.69 8.07
C MET A 59 10.63 2.52 6.91
N HIS A 60 10.64 3.87 7.01
CA HIS A 60 10.19 4.79 5.95
C HIS A 60 8.82 4.41 5.35
N THR A 61 7.81 4.17 6.21
CA THR A 61 6.46 3.87 5.75
C THR A 61 5.52 5.07 5.84
N HIS A 62 4.46 5.06 5.03
CA HIS A 62 3.42 6.11 4.99
C HIS A 62 2.08 5.65 5.58
N ASP A 63 2.10 4.69 6.50
CA ASP A 63 0.90 4.04 7.04
C ASP A 63 0.01 5.00 7.87
N GLU A 64 0.62 5.87 8.69
CA GLU A 64 -0.08 6.92 9.43
C GLU A 64 -0.67 7.99 8.52
N GLU A 65 0.11 8.48 7.57
CA GLU A 65 -0.31 9.49 6.59
C GLU A 65 -1.47 8.99 5.75
N ALA A 66 -1.35 7.77 5.19
CA ALA A 66 -2.42 7.14 4.43
C ALA A 66 -3.69 6.97 5.27
N ARG A 67 -3.58 6.55 6.54
CA ARG A 67 -4.74 6.46 7.44
C ARG A 67 -5.41 7.80 7.65
N LYS A 68 -4.63 8.85 7.95
CA LYS A 68 -5.15 10.21 8.14
C LYS A 68 -5.87 10.68 6.87
N PHE A 69 -5.29 10.44 5.69
CA PHE A 69 -5.89 10.79 4.40
C PHE A 69 -7.24 10.10 4.14
N PHE A 70 -7.37 8.81 4.48
CA PHE A 70 -8.59 8.04 4.25
C PHE A 70 -9.63 8.16 5.38
N ARG A 71 -9.30 8.82 6.49
CA ARG A 71 -10.23 9.03 7.60
C ARG A 71 -11.49 9.75 7.10
N HIS A 72 -12.67 9.26 7.50
CA HIS A 72 -13.98 9.79 7.08
C HIS A 72 -14.26 9.78 5.57
N SER A 73 -13.50 9.01 4.77
CA SER A 73 -13.71 8.91 3.32
C SER A 73 -14.52 7.69 2.86
N GLY A 74 -14.93 6.83 3.79
CA GLY A 74 -15.56 5.53 3.53
C GLY A 74 -14.59 4.43 3.05
N VAL A 75 -13.34 4.76 2.71
CA VAL A 75 -12.27 3.76 2.55
C VAL A 75 -11.96 3.12 3.90
N HIS A 76 -12.08 1.79 4.00
CA HIS A 76 -11.84 1.05 5.23
C HIS A 76 -10.34 0.72 5.40
N CYS A 77 -9.61 1.61 6.06
CA CYS A 77 -8.23 1.33 6.44
C CYS A 77 -8.14 0.47 7.72
N VAL A 78 -7.45 -0.66 7.62
CA VAL A 78 -7.12 -1.53 8.76
C VAL A 78 -5.62 -1.55 8.97
N TRP A 79 -5.24 -1.19 10.20
CA TRP A 79 -3.90 -1.36 10.74
C TRP A 79 -3.73 -2.79 11.24
N ALA A 80 -2.68 -3.41 10.75
CA ALA A 80 -2.35 -4.78 11.07
C ALA A 80 -0.94 -4.84 11.63
N PRO A 81 -0.81 -4.68 12.96
CA PRO A 81 0.44 -4.95 13.63
C PRO A 81 0.84 -6.41 13.45
N ARG A 82 2.15 -6.66 13.49
CA ARG A 82 2.67 -8.02 13.63
C ARG A 82 2.76 -8.35 15.11
N TYR A 83 2.32 -9.55 15.47
CA TYR A 83 2.43 -10.07 16.83
C TYR A 83 3.16 -11.40 16.80
N ALA A 84 3.98 -11.60 17.81
CA ALA A 84 4.61 -12.87 18.11
C ALA A 84 3.56 -13.91 18.53
N SER A 85 3.95 -15.18 18.48
CA SER A 85 3.20 -16.25 19.11
C SER A 85 3.06 -15.96 20.62
N ASN A 86 1.88 -16.19 21.18
CA ASN A 86 1.60 -16.06 22.62
C ASN A 86 2.44 -17.02 23.48
N LYS A 87 3.17 -17.96 22.87
CA LYS A 87 4.08 -18.89 23.55
C LYS A 87 5.49 -18.32 23.75
N LEU A 88 5.78 -17.11 23.26
CA LEU A 88 7.11 -16.49 23.36
C LEU A 88 7.23 -15.61 24.60
N SER A 89 8.46 -15.46 25.12
CA SER A 89 8.75 -14.55 26.24
C SER A 89 8.48 -13.09 25.88
N ILE A 90 8.24 -12.24 26.87
CA ILE A 90 7.92 -10.81 26.69
C ILE A 90 8.97 -10.10 25.82
N PHE A 91 10.26 -10.35 26.07
CA PHE A 91 11.34 -9.79 25.26
C PHE A 91 11.22 -10.19 23.78
N LYS A 92 10.98 -11.47 23.50
CA LYS A 92 10.76 -11.97 22.12
C LYS A 92 9.49 -11.41 21.50
N GLN A 93 8.45 -11.17 22.31
CA GLN A 93 7.22 -10.54 21.82
C GLN A 93 7.45 -9.10 21.37
N GLN A 94 8.25 -8.34 22.12
CA GLN A 94 8.63 -6.97 21.78
C GLN A 94 9.48 -6.93 20.51
N VAL A 95 10.48 -7.81 20.39
CA VAL A 95 11.29 -7.95 19.17
C VAL A 95 10.40 -8.23 17.95
N VAL A 96 9.47 -9.18 18.04
CA VAL A 96 8.59 -9.52 16.91
C VAL A 96 7.62 -8.39 16.58
N GLY A 97 7.12 -7.71 17.61
CA GLY A 97 6.20 -6.58 17.45
C GLY A 97 6.82 -5.37 16.77
N THR A 98 8.13 -5.21 16.86
CA THR A 98 8.86 -4.04 16.35
C THR A 98 9.61 -4.33 15.05
N LEU A 99 10.18 -5.53 14.87
CA LEU A 99 11.09 -5.82 13.74
C LEU A 99 10.45 -6.61 12.60
N PHE A 100 9.30 -7.23 12.80
CA PHE A 100 8.65 -8.04 11.77
C PHE A 100 7.47 -7.31 11.15
N THR A 101 7.35 -7.44 9.83
CA THR A 101 6.36 -6.72 9.03
C THR A 101 5.32 -7.66 8.42
N HIS A 102 4.19 -7.10 7.98
CA HIS A 102 3.36 -7.77 6.99
C HIS A 102 3.83 -7.35 5.60
N HIS A 103 4.68 -8.16 4.98
CA HIS A 103 5.36 -7.80 3.72
C HIS A 103 4.60 -8.20 2.44
N GLN A 104 3.37 -8.71 2.56
CA GLN A 104 2.53 -9.09 1.41
C GLN A 104 2.07 -7.84 0.64
N LYS A 105 2.35 -7.78 -0.67
CA LYS A 105 1.76 -6.79 -1.58
C LYS A 105 0.69 -7.46 -2.43
N CYS A 106 -0.54 -6.98 -2.33
CA CYS A 106 -1.68 -7.59 -3.02
C CYS A 106 -2.77 -6.56 -3.34
N VAL A 107 -3.35 -6.66 -4.53
CA VAL A 107 -4.57 -5.96 -4.94
C VAL A 107 -5.59 -6.98 -5.41
N ILE A 108 -6.82 -6.90 -4.92
CA ILE A 108 -7.90 -7.83 -5.29
C ILE A 108 -9.10 -7.00 -5.71
N VAL A 109 -9.63 -7.29 -6.89
CA VAL A 109 -10.76 -6.57 -7.48
C VAL A 109 -11.71 -7.56 -8.14
N ASP A 110 -13.00 -7.23 -8.14
CA ASP A 110 -13.96 -7.85 -9.02
C ASP A 110 -13.87 -7.22 -10.42
N THR A 111 -13.74 -8.06 -11.45
CA THR A 111 -13.62 -7.64 -12.85
C THR A 111 -14.75 -8.22 -13.69
N GLN A 112 -15.04 -7.53 -14.79
CA GLN A 112 -16.11 -7.89 -15.71
C GLN A 112 -15.79 -9.22 -16.44
N VAL A 113 -16.81 -10.06 -16.61
CA VAL A 113 -16.77 -11.26 -17.49
C VAL A 113 -17.74 -11.02 -18.65
N ILE A 114 -18.63 -11.96 -18.95
CA ILE A 114 -19.64 -11.85 -20.01
C ILE A 114 -20.96 -11.40 -19.39
N GLY A 115 -21.65 -10.48 -20.05
CA GLY A 115 -22.93 -9.93 -19.59
C GLY A 115 -22.78 -9.14 -18.29
N ASN A 116 -23.60 -9.44 -17.28
CA ASN A 116 -23.54 -8.78 -15.97
C ASN A 116 -22.72 -9.58 -14.92
N ASN A 117 -22.03 -10.65 -15.33
CA ASN A 117 -21.27 -11.49 -14.42
C ASN A 117 -19.88 -10.91 -14.13
N ARG A 118 -19.40 -11.12 -12.90
CA ARG A 118 -18.10 -10.63 -12.41
C ARG A 118 -17.27 -11.78 -11.85
N LYS A 119 -15.95 -11.67 -11.94
CA LYS A 119 -14.97 -12.63 -11.40
C LYS A 119 -13.99 -11.92 -10.49
N ILE A 120 -13.29 -12.67 -9.65
CA ILE A 120 -12.16 -12.12 -8.90
C ILE A 120 -10.90 -12.09 -9.78
N THR A 121 -10.16 -10.99 -9.70
CA THR A 121 -8.82 -10.83 -10.25
C THR A 121 -7.92 -10.32 -9.14
N ALA A 122 -6.75 -10.93 -9.00
CA ALA A 122 -5.78 -10.55 -7.99
C ALA A 122 -4.46 -10.16 -8.63
N PHE A 123 -3.68 -9.34 -7.93
CA PHE A 123 -2.32 -8.96 -8.30
C PHE A 123 -1.42 -9.18 -7.09
N ILE A 124 -0.29 -9.85 -7.27
CA ILE A 124 0.70 -10.10 -6.23
C ILE A 124 2.12 -9.95 -6.80
N GLY A 125 3.09 -9.62 -5.96
CA GLY A 125 4.49 -9.46 -6.39
C GLY A 125 5.32 -8.63 -5.41
N GLY A 126 6.41 -8.03 -5.90
CA GLY A 126 7.31 -7.18 -5.12
C GLY A 126 6.89 -5.71 -5.05
N LEU A 127 6.14 -5.23 -6.05
CA LEU A 127 5.71 -3.82 -6.11
C LEU A 127 4.66 -3.44 -5.05
N ASP A 128 5.06 -2.61 -4.09
CA ASP A 128 4.15 -1.86 -3.24
C ASP A 128 3.55 -0.66 -4.00
N LEU A 129 2.29 -0.32 -3.72
CA LEU A 129 1.67 0.91 -4.21
C LEU A 129 2.16 2.12 -3.41
N CYS A 130 3.42 2.49 -3.60
CA CYS A 130 4.15 3.47 -2.82
C CYS A 130 5.12 4.28 -3.70
N ASP A 131 5.70 5.34 -3.14
CA ASP A 131 6.74 6.17 -3.76
C ASP A 131 7.98 5.36 -4.19
N GLY A 132 8.68 5.78 -5.23
CA GLY A 132 9.93 5.19 -5.72
C GLY A 132 9.79 3.87 -6.49
N ARG A 133 8.59 3.29 -6.55
CA ARG A 133 8.34 1.97 -7.19
C ARG A 133 8.01 2.06 -8.67
N TYR A 134 7.56 3.23 -9.15
CA TYR A 134 7.29 3.40 -10.57
C TYR A 134 8.61 3.48 -11.34
N ASP A 135 8.77 2.62 -12.33
CA ASP A 135 9.90 2.67 -13.25
C ASP A 135 9.54 2.03 -14.59
N THR A 136 10.43 2.19 -15.56
CA THR A 136 10.39 1.51 -16.84
C THR A 136 11.70 0.75 -17.06
N PRO A 137 11.77 -0.24 -17.97
CA PRO A 137 13.00 -1.01 -18.20
C PRO A 137 14.23 -0.17 -18.57
N GLU A 138 14.04 1.06 -19.04
CA GLU A 138 15.12 2.02 -19.31
C GLU A 138 15.83 2.50 -18.05
N HIS A 139 15.24 2.34 -16.86
CA HIS A 139 15.84 2.65 -15.56
C HIS A 139 16.54 4.03 -15.53
N ARG A 140 15.80 5.05 -15.97
CA ARG A 140 16.29 6.42 -16.17
C ARG A 140 16.86 7.01 -14.87
N LEU A 141 18.17 7.31 -14.88
CA LEU A 141 18.88 7.88 -13.73
C LEU A 141 18.72 9.40 -13.58
N PHE A 142 18.85 10.13 -14.70
CA PHE A 142 18.88 11.59 -14.74
C PHE A 142 17.81 12.21 -15.65
N LYS A 143 17.10 11.37 -16.42
CA LYS A 143 16.11 11.80 -17.39
C LYS A 143 14.71 11.83 -16.75
N ASP A 144 13.89 12.80 -17.15
CA ASP A 144 12.48 12.93 -16.76
C ASP A 144 12.28 13.15 -15.24
N LEU A 145 13.31 13.63 -14.55
CA LEU A 145 13.27 13.92 -13.11
C LEU A 145 12.29 15.03 -12.75
N ASP A 146 12.01 15.95 -13.67
CA ASP A 146 11.08 17.07 -13.53
C ASP A 146 9.71 16.81 -14.18
N THR A 147 9.51 15.63 -14.78
CA THR A 147 8.26 15.20 -15.41
C THR A 147 7.72 13.92 -14.77
N VAL A 148 8.15 12.74 -15.24
CA VAL A 148 7.66 11.42 -14.79
C VAL A 148 7.97 11.17 -13.31
N PHE A 149 9.09 11.70 -12.81
CA PHE A 149 9.58 11.46 -11.45
C PHE A 149 9.53 12.71 -10.53
N LYS A 150 8.92 13.83 -10.97
CA LYS A 150 8.94 15.15 -10.28
C LYS A 150 8.61 15.11 -8.80
N ASP A 151 7.60 14.32 -8.44
CA ASP A 151 7.09 14.17 -7.08
C ASP A 151 7.30 12.74 -6.54
N ASP A 152 8.22 12.00 -7.17
CA ASP A 152 8.51 10.60 -6.85
C ASP A 152 10.01 10.27 -7.01
N PHE A 153 10.86 11.25 -6.69
CA PHE A 153 12.30 11.08 -6.68
C PHE A 153 12.70 10.26 -5.45
N HIS A 154 13.23 9.06 -5.66
CA HIS A 154 13.64 8.14 -4.60
C HIS A 154 15.11 7.76 -4.74
N ASN A 155 15.91 8.01 -3.69
CA ASN A 155 17.26 7.49 -3.52
C ASN A 155 17.62 7.50 -2.01
N PRO A 156 17.47 6.38 -1.30
CA PRO A 156 17.76 6.29 0.12
C PRO A 156 19.22 5.93 0.41
N THR A 157 20.04 5.63 -0.61
CA THR A 157 21.41 5.11 -0.41
C THR A 157 22.42 6.21 -0.10
N PHE A 158 22.26 7.40 -0.69
CA PHE A 158 23.14 8.54 -0.44
C PHE A 158 22.41 9.86 -0.73
N GLN A 159 22.91 10.94 -0.13
CA GLN A 159 22.37 12.27 -0.37
C GLN A 159 22.62 12.69 -1.83
N VAL A 160 21.56 13.00 -2.53
CA VAL A 160 21.57 13.52 -3.90
C VAL A 160 20.69 14.75 -3.97
N ASN A 161 21.05 15.71 -4.83
CA ASN A 161 20.14 16.78 -5.16
C ASN A 161 19.03 16.26 -6.10
N LYS A 162 18.00 17.08 -6.33
CA LYS A 162 16.88 16.72 -7.23
C LYS A 162 17.29 16.53 -8.70
N SER A 163 18.55 16.83 -9.04
CA SER A 163 19.12 16.62 -10.38
C SER A 163 19.71 15.21 -10.56
N GLY A 164 19.66 14.36 -9.53
CA GLY A 164 19.97 12.93 -9.64
C GLY A 164 21.35 12.49 -9.14
N PRO A 165 21.65 11.18 -9.25
CA PRO A 165 20.79 10.15 -9.83
C PRO A 165 19.65 9.73 -8.88
N ARG A 166 18.46 9.46 -9.42
CA ARG A 166 17.47 8.65 -8.68
C ARG A 166 17.98 7.21 -8.57
N GLN A 167 17.48 6.43 -7.61
CA GLN A 167 17.68 4.99 -7.55
C GLN A 167 16.59 4.30 -8.41
N PRO A 168 16.94 3.66 -9.54
CA PRO A 168 15.98 2.90 -10.33
C PRO A 168 15.37 1.75 -9.54
N TRP A 169 14.18 1.32 -9.94
CA TRP A 169 13.46 0.22 -9.29
C TRP A 169 13.18 -0.89 -10.29
N HIS A 170 13.95 -1.98 -10.18
CA HIS A 170 13.72 -3.20 -10.93
C HIS A 170 12.94 -4.20 -10.07
N ASP A 171 11.78 -4.66 -10.54
CA ASP A 171 10.90 -5.54 -9.78
C ASP A 171 9.92 -6.28 -10.70
N LEU A 172 9.22 -7.28 -10.15
CA LEU A 172 8.25 -8.12 -10.84
C LEU A 172 6.92 -8.16 -10.08
N HIS A 173 5.84 -8.22 -10.85
CA HIS A 173 4.47 -8.36 -10.33
C HIS A 173 3.64 -9.14 -11.33
N CYS A 174 2.63 -9.88 -10.86
CA CYS A 174 1.78 -10.68 -11.72
C CYS A 174 0.30 -10.39 -11.48
N LYS A 175 -0.49 -10.59 -12.55
CA LYS A 175 -1.95 -10.64 -12.51
C LYS A 175 -2.37 -12.12 -12.48
N ILE A 176 -3.24 -12.45 -11.54
CA ILE A 176 -3.78 -13.80 -11.35
C ILE A 176 -5.27 -13.77 -11.66
N GLU A 177 -5.69 -14.66 -12.54
CA GLU A 177 -7.08 -14.89 -12.95
C GLU A 177 -7.44 -16.37 -12.79
N GLY A 178 -8.74 -16.67 -12.69
CA GLY A 178 -9.22 -18.04 -12.46
C GLY A 178 -9.19 -18.44 -10.99
N PRO A 179 -9.30 -19.74 -10.68
CA PRO A 179 -9.48 -20.24 -9.31
C PRO A 179 -8.42 -19.76 -8.32
N ALA A 180 -7.15 -19.65 -8.74
CA ALA A 180 -6.05 -19.19 -7.88
C ALA A 180 -6.24 -17.76 -7.33
N ALA A 181 -7.02 -16.91 -8.01
CA ALA A 181 -7.34 -15.57 -7.50
C ALA A 181 -8.19 -15.63 -6.21
N TYR A 182 -8.99 -16.69 -6.04
CA TYR A 182 -9.82 -16.90 -4.86
C TYR A 182 -9.02 -17.41 -3.65
N ASP A 183 -7.89 -18.08 -3.87
CA ASP A 183 -6.96 -18.43 -2.79
C ASP A 183 -6.32 -17.18 -2.19
N ILE A 184 -5.98 -16.21 -3.04
CA ILE A 184 -5.44 -14.91 -2.64
C ILE A 184 -6.50 -14.10 -1.88
N LEU A 185 -7.75 -14.12 -2.33
CA LEU A 185 -8.89 -13.56 -1.59
C LEU A 185 -9.07 -14.24 -0.23
N THR A 186 -8.99 -15.55 -0.17
CA THR A 186 -9.10 -16.31 1.08
C THR A 186 -8.00 -15.92 2.07
N ASN A 187 -6.75 -15.76 1.62
CA ASN A 187 -5.66 -15.22 2.46
C ASN A 187 -6.00 -13.82 3.00
N PHE A 188 -6.53 -12.93 2.17
CA PHE A 188 -6.96 -11.59 2.61
C PHE A 188 -8.09 -11.67 3.65
N GLU A 189 -9.13 -12.47 3.41
CA GLU A 189 -10.26 -12.64 4.32
C GLU A 189 -9.85 -13.21 5.68
N GLN A 190 -8.94 -14.19 5.69
CA GLN A 190 -8.41 -14.76 6.93
C GLN A 190 -7.70 -13.70 7.77
N ARG A 191 -6.85 -12.87 7.14
CA ARG A 191 -6.16 -11.75 7.81
C ARG A 191 -7.15 -10.69 8.29
N TRP A 192 -8.11 -10.33 7.44
CA TRP A 192 -9.18 -9.38 7.78
C TRP A 192 -9.96 -9.85 9.01
N ARG A 193 -10.48 -11.09 9.00
CA ARG A 193 -11.24 -11.67 10.12
C ARG A 193 -10.42 -11.69 11.40
N LYS A 194 -9.13 -12.02 11.33
CA LYS A 194 -8.25 -12.00 12.49
C LYS A 194 -8.13 -10.58 13.04
N SER A 195 -7.81 -9.59 12.22
CA SER A 195 -7.65 -8.18 12.64
C SER A 195 -8.97 -7.54 13.11
N ALA A 196 -10.10 -7.90 12.50
CA ALA A 196 -11.42 -7.38 12.87
C ALA A 196 -11.87 -7.90 14.25
N LYS A 197 -11.61 -9.17 14.58
CA LYS A 197 -11.91 -9.75 15.91
C LYS A 197 -11.20 -9.00 17.05
N TRP A 198 -9.97 -8.52 16.81
CA TRP A 198 -9.23 -7.75 17.80
C TRP A 198 -9.82 -6.37 18.09
N LYS A 199 -10.43 -5.70 17.09
CA LYS A 199 -11.13 -4.42 17.33
C LYS A 199 -12.35 -4.57 18.25
N VAL A 200 -12.99 -5.74 18.25
CA VAL A 200 -14.14 -6.03 19.12
C VAL A 200 -13.70 -6.39 20.54
N SER A 201 -12.59 -7.13 20.72
CA SER A 201 -12.12 -7.50 22.06
C SER A 201 -11.53 -6.31 22.84
N VAL A 202 -10.81 -5.40 22.17
CA VAL A 202 -10.25 -4.20 22.81
C VAL A 202 -11.34 -3.23 23.26
N ARG A 203 -12.46 -3.12 22.53
CA ARG A 203 -13.62 -2.32 22.95
C ARG A 203 -14.41 -2.88 24.14
N ARG A 204 -14.18 -4.15 24.52
CA ARG A 204 -14.79 -4.77 25.70
C ARG A 204 -13.89 -4.66 26.96
N ALA A 205 -12.65 -4.23 26.79
CA ALA A 205 -11.65 -4.16 27.86
C ALA A 205 -11.31 -2.71 28.28
N VAL A 206 -12.09 -1.73 27.81
CA VAL A 206 -12.02 -0.31 28.19
C VAL A 206 -13.39 0.12 28.70
#